data_AF-A0A1Y2TIB3-F1
#
_entry.id   AF-A0A1Y2TIB3-F1
#
_cell.length_a   1.000
_cell.length_b   1.000
_cell.length_c   1.000
_cell.angle_alpha   90.00
_cell.angle_beta   90.00
_cell.angle_gamma   90.00
#
_symmetry.space_group_name_H-M   'P 1'
#
loop_
_entity.id
_entity.type
_entity.pdbx_description
1 polymer ?
#
loop_
_entity_poly.entity_id
_entity_poly.type
_entity_poly.pdbx_seq_one_letter_code
_entity_poly.pdbx_strand_id
1 'polypeptide(L)'
;MAAIQQLRMASVFSSLFPRIASTSFNTTFRSTVLYTQQAQESRLPSISSLAIAIPAAISNIPSLLGDIWEGILRAVPKKKTSHMKKRHRQMAGKALKDVTALNKCPACGGIKKMHTLCPNCMGRVGGMLERDFKAKA
;
A
#
# COMPACT_ATOMS: atom_id res chain seq x y z
N MET A 1 -32.95 8.00 76.03
CA MET A 1 -33.64 8.88 75.08
C MET A 1 -32.87 8.83 73.77
N ALA A 2 -33.47 8.18 72.76
CA ALA A 2 -32.86 7.99 71.44
C ALA A 2 -33.06 9.25 70.59
N ALA A 3 -31.98 9.81 70.04
CA ALA A 3 -32.05 10.85 69.02
C ALA A 3 -31.73 10.21 67.66
N ILE A 4 -32.78 10.04 66.86
CA ILE A 4 -32.72 9.60 65.47
C ILE A 4 -32.42 10.85 64.64
N GLN A 5 -31.25 10.91 64.01
CA GLN A 5 -30.96 11.90 62.98
C GLN A 5 -30.73 11.19 61.64
N GLN A 6 -31.76 11.27 60.79
CA GLN A 6 -31.77 10.78 59.43
C GLN A 6 -30.92 11.70 58.56
N LEU A 7 -29.75 11.24 58.11
CA LEU A 7 -29.02 11.87 57.02
C LEU A 7 -29.68 11.47 55.70
N ARG A 8 -30.53 12.37 55.19
CA ARG A 8 -31.15 12.25 53.87
C ARG A 8 -30.10 12.57 52.80
N MET A 9 -29.36 11.57 52.35
CA MET A 9 -28.54 11.69 51.13
C MET A 9 -29.46 11.53 49.92
N ALA A 10 -29.79 12.64 49.27
CA ALA A 10 -30.47 12.62 47.97
C ALA A 10 -29.48 12.14 46.90
N SER A 11 -29.70 10.93 46.39
CA SER A 11 -29.00 10.41 45.22
C SER A 11 -29.50 11.12 43.97
N VAL A 12 -28.82 12.19 43.56
CA VAL A 12 -28.99 12.77 42.22
C VAL A 12 -27.92 12.15 41.34
N PHE A 13 -28.12 10.90 40.94
CA PHE A 13 -27.38 10.32 39.82
C PHE A 13 -27.92 10.94 38.53
N SER A 14 -27.41 12.12 38.17
CA SER A 14 -27.57 12.64 36.82
C SER A 14 -26.74 11.78 35.88
N SER A 15 -27.40 10.79 35.26
CA SER A 15 -26.86 10.01 34.15
C SER A 15 -26.71 10.90 32.92
N LEU A 16 -25.62 11.67 32.87
CA LEU A 16 -25.14 12.32 31.65
C LEU A 16 -24.43 11.27 30.80
N PHE A 17 -25.20 10.43 30.12
CA PHE A 17 -24.69 9.69 28.97
C PHE A 17 -24.61 10.67 27.79
N PRO A 18 -23.42 10.96 27.24
CA PRO A 18 -23.36 11.61 25.95
C PRO A 18 -23.96 10.64 24.92
N ARG A 19 -25.10 11.02 24.35
CA ARG A 19 -25.66 10.40 23.15
C ARG A 19 -24.68 10.67 22.00
N ILE A 20 -23.69 9.80 21.84
CA ILE A 20 -22.82 9.80 20.67
C ILE A 20 -23.73 9.48 19.49
N ALA A 21 -24.07 10.51 18.72
CA ALA A 21 -24.69 10.36 17.44
C ALA A 21 -23.74 9.51 16.57
N SER A 22 -24.19 8.32 16.19
CA SER A 22 -23.55 7.51 15.19
C SER A 22 -23.55 8.28 13.88
N THR A 23 -22.47 9.02 13.59
CA THR A 23 -22.18 9.44 12.22
C THR A 23 -21.84 8.17 11.46
N SER A 24 -22.82 7.68 10.71
CA SER A 24 -22.63 6.68 9.67
C SER A 24 -21.66 7.25 8.64
N PHE A 25 -20.36 7.06 8.85
CA PHE A 25 -19.36 7.27 7.82
C PHE A 25 -19.60 6.17 6.77
N ASN A 26 -20.39 6.52 5.77
CA ASN A 26 -20.53 5.78 4.52
C ASN A 26 -19.15 5.69 3.88
N THR A 27 -18.40 4.65 4.24
CA THR A 27 -17.19 4.28 3.50
C THR A 27 -17.65 3.48 2.30
N THR A 28 -18.14 4.21 1.30
CA THR A 28 -18.40 3.66 -0.03
C THR A 28 -17.05 3.40 -0.68
N PHE A 29 -16.44 2.27 -0.35
CA PHE A 29 -15.23 1.79 -1.00
C PHE A 29 -15.62 1.31 -2.41
N ARG A 30 -15.77 2.25 -3.35
CA ARG A 30 -15.86 1.94 -4.78
C ARG A 30 -14.46 1.59 -5.26
N SER A 31 -14.08 0.33 -5.10
CA SER A 31 -12.98 -0.23 -5.87
C SER A 31 -13.42 -0.32 -7.33
N THR A 32 -13.22 0.74 -8.10
CA THR A 32 -13.20 0.66 -9.56
C THR A 32 -11.93 -0.11 -9.95
N VAL A 33 -12.07 -1.42 -10.02
CA VAL A 33 -11.06 -2.28 -10.64
C VAL A 33 -11.20 -2.08 -12.15
N LEU A 34 -10.40 -1.16 -12.70
CA LEU A 34 -10.18 -1.11 -14.14
C LEU A 34 -9.31 -2.31 -14.50
N TYR A 35 -9.96 -3.40 -14.90
CA TYR A 35 -9.32 -4.47 -15.65
C TYR A 35 -8.96 -3.89 -17.03
N THR A 36 -7.75 -3.37 -17.16
CA THR A 36 -7.15 -3.21 -18.48
C THR A 36 -6.79 -4.61 -18.97
N GLN A 37 -7.69 -5.22 -19.75
CA GLN A 37 -7.36 -6.36 -20.61
C GLN A 37 -6.38 -5.86 -21.67
N GLN A 38 -5.10 -5.88 -21.35
CA GLN A 38 -4.06 -5.73 -22.35
C GLN A 38 -3.96 -7.08 -23.06
N ALA A 39 -4.72 -7.22 -24.16
CA ALA A 39 -4.50 -8.28 -25.12
C ALA A 39 -3.12 -8.05 -25.75
N GLN A 40 -2.08 -8.54 -25.08
CA GLN A 40 -0.81 -8.79 -25.73
C GLN A 40 -1.04 -9.98 -26.66
N GLU A 41 -1.34 -9.68 -27.92
CA GLU A 41 -1.14 -10.62 -29.01
C GLU A 41 0.31 -11.10 -28.94
N SER A 42 0.50 -12.29 -28.38
CA SER A 42 1.74 -13.03 -28.52
C SER A 42 1.90 -13.40 -29.99
N ARG A 43 2.53 -12.51 -30.78
CA ARG A 43 3.16 -12.92 -32.03
C ARG A 43 4.32 -13.84 -31.66
N LEU A 44 3.99 -15.12 -31.56
CA LEU A 44 4.97 -16.20 -31.56
C LEU A 44 5.76 -16.06 -32.88
N PRO A 45 7.10 -15.95 -32.87
CA PRO A 45 7.85 -16.23 -34.08
C PRO A 45 7.53 -17.67 -34.45
N SER A 46 7.20 -17.88 -35.72
CA SER A 46 7.03 -19.19 -36.35
C SER A 46 8.31 -20.01 -36.11
N ILE A 47 8.33 -20.76 -35.03
CA ILE A 47 9.34 -21.77 -34.77
C ILE A 47 8.89 -22.94 -35.63
N SER A 48 9.59 -23.09 -36.75
CA SER A 48 9.51 -24.24 -37.64
C SER A 48 9.39 -25.52 -36.80
N SER A 49 8.44 -26.36 -37.18
CA SER A 49 8.07 -27.63 -36.57
C SER A 49 9.27 -28.55 -36.38
N LEU A 50 10.08 -28.30 -35.35
CA LEU A 50 10.85 -29.34 -34.71
C LEU A 50 9.83 -30.15 -33.93
N ALA A 51 9.36 -31.22 -34.57
CA ALA A 51 8.76 -32.34 -33.89
C ALA A 51 9.81 -32.84 -32.89
N ILE A 52 9.83 -32.22 -31.71
CA ILE A 52 10.43 -32.78 -30.51
C ILE A 52 9.57 -34.02 -30.28
N ALA A 53 10.07 -35.17 -30.76
CA ALA A 53 9.70 -36.44 -30.22
C ALA A 53 10.00 -36.33 -28.73
N ILE A 54 9.00 -35.91 -27.95
CA ILE A 54 8.98 -36.04 -26.51
C ILE A 54 9.20 -37.53 -26.30
N PRO A 55 10.40 -37.98 -25.87
CA PRO A 55 10.55 -39.38 -25.54
C PRO A 55 9.48 -39.62 -24.47
N ALA A 56 8.71 -40.69 -24.59
CA ALA A 56 7.76 -41.11 -23.55
C ALA A 56 8.44 -41.35 -22.17
N ALA A 57 9.74 -41.05 -22.04
CA ALA A 57 10.52 -40.97 -20.82
C ALA A 57 10.35 -39.66 -20.01
N ILE A 58 9.70 -38.60 -20.53
CA ILE A 58 9.33 -37.44 -19.68
C ILE A 58 7.97 -37.61 -18.98
N SER A 59 7.28 -38.73 -19.19
CA SER A 59 6.05 -39.09 -18.49
C SER A 59 6.28 -39.49 -17.03
N ASN A 60 7.54 -39.64 -16.60
CA ASN A 60 7.89 -39.76 -15.20
C ASN A 60 8.51 -38.43 -14.75
N ILE A 61 7.67 -37.41 -14.55
CA ILE A 61 8.01 -36.36 -13.59
C ILE A 61 8.41 -37.15 -12.33
N PRO A 62 9.66 -37.05 -11.86
CA PRO A 62 10.09 -37.79 -10.70
C PRO A 62 9.02 -37.61 -9.63
N SER A 63 8.48 -38.68 -9.07
CA SER A 63 7.44 -38.62 -8.03
C SER A 63 7.80 -37.60 -6.92
N LEU A 64 9.11 -37.44 -6.66
CA LEU A 64 9.68 -36.40 -5.80
C LEU A 64 9.34 -34.96 -6.21
N LEU A 65 9.40 -34.61 -7.50
CA LEU A 65 8.97 -33.30 -8.00
C LEU A 65 7.45 -33.17 -7.97
N GLY A 66 6.71 -34.24 -8.29
CA GLY A 66 5.24 -34.26 -8.21
C GLY A 66 4.73 -33.91 -6.81
N ASP A 67 5.31 -34.51 -5.78
CA ASP A 67 4.95 -34.28 -4.37
C ASP A 67 5.30 -32.86 -3.90
N ILE A 68 6.41 -32.29 -4.37
CA ILE A 68 6.79 -30.91 -4.10
C ILE A 68 5.79 -29.94 -4.75
N TRP A 69 5.41 -30.20 -6.00
CA TRP A 69 4.42 -29.39 -6.72
C TRP A 69 3.03 -29.45 -6.05
N GLU A 70 2.59 -30.63 -5.62
CA GLU A 70 1.32 -30.78 -4.89
C GLU A 70 1.36 -30.06 -3.53
N GLY A 71 2.50 -30.09 -2.83
CA GLY A 71 2.71 -29.39 -1.56
C GLY A 71 2.67 -27.86 -1.68
N ILE A 72 3.25 -27.30 -2.75
CA ILE A 72 3.23 -25.86 -3.04
C ILE A 72 1.82 -25.42 -3.46
N LEU A 73 1.16 -26.17 -4.35
CA LEU A 73 -0.19 -25.84 -4.82
C LEU A 73 -1.24 -25.93 -3.71
N ARG A 74 -1.06 -26.83 -2.73
CA ARG A 74 -1.91 -26.94 -1.55
C ARG A 74 -1.46 -26.11 -0.34
N ALA A 75 -0.40 -25.31 -0.48
CA ALA A 75 0.13 -24.55 0.65
C ALA A 75 -0.86 -23.48 1.12
N VAL A 76 -1.49 -23.72 2.27
CA VAL A 76 -2.40 -22.78 2.94
C VAL A 76 -1.90 -22.51 4.35
N PRO A 77 -1.93 -21.25 4.83
CA PRO A 77 -1.62 -20.95 6.23
C PRO A 77 -2.48 -21.77 7.18
N LYS A 78 -1.86 -22.69 7.94
CA LYS A 78 -2.59 -23.59 8.85
C LYS A 78 -3.33 -22.84 9.96
N LYS A 79 -2.80 -21.70 10.40
CA LYS A 79 -3.31 -20.92 11.55
C LYS A 79 -3.21 -19.42 11.28
N LYS A 80 -4.15 -18.67 11.84
CA LYS A 80 -4.14 -17.20 11.85
C LYS A 80 -2.96 -16.68 12.67
N THR A 81 -2.24 -15.70 12.15
CA THR A 81 -1.15 -15.05 12.89
C THR A 81 -1.68 -14.24 14.09
N SER A 82 -0.98 -14.27 15.22
CA SER A 82 -1.33 -13.45 16.39
C SER A 82 -1.11 -11.96 16.13
N HIS A 83 -1.79 -11.10 16.90
CA HIS A 83 -1.64 -9.65 16.79
C HIS A 83 -0.18 -9.20 16.97
N MET A 84 0.52 -9.77 17.96
CA MET A 84 1.94 -9.51 18.23
C MET A 84 2.82 -9.83 17.01
N LYS A 85 2.69 -11.03 16.43
CA LYS A 85 3.47 -11.45 15.25
C LYS A 85 3.18 -10.57 14.02
N LYS A 86 1.92 -10.16 13.83
CA LYS A 86 1.54 -9.21 12.78
C LYS A 86 2.20 -7.84 12.99
N ARG A 87 2.11 -7.29 14.21
CA ARG A 87 2.68 -5.97 14.55
C ARG A 87 4.20 -5.95 14.38
N HIS A 88 4.91 -6.96 14.89
CA HIS A 88 6.37 -7.04 14.71
C HIS A 88 6.75 -7.11 13.23
N ARG A 89 6.05 -7.93 12.43
CA ARG A 89 6.31 -8.00 10.98
C ARG A 89 6.03 -6.67 10.26
N GLN A 90 5.04 -5.91 10.69
CA GLN A 90 4.62 -4.66 10.03
C GLN A 90 5.44 -3.45 10.46
N MET A 91 5.81 -3.36 11.74
CA MET A 91 6.37 -2.13 12.33
C MET A 91 7.85 -2.21 12.67
N ALA A 92 8.42 -3.41 12.84
CA ALA A 92 9.84 -3.54 13.18
C ALA A 92 10.71 -3.14 11.98
N GLY A 93 11.40 -1.99 12.10
CA GLY A 93 12.35 -1.51 11.09
C GLY A 93 11.74 -1.04 9.77
N LYS A 94 10.41 -0.94 9.68
CA LYS A 94 9.66 -0.53 8.47
C LYS A 94 9.06 0.86 8.57
N ALA A 95 9.47 1.64 9.56
CA ALA A 95 9.04 3.03 9.70
C ALA A 95 9.56 3.86 8.53
N LEU A 96 8.77 4.86 8.11
CA LEU A 96 9.19 5.85 7.15
C LEU A 96 10.36 6.64 7.76
N LYS A 97 11.47 6.75 7.03
CA LYS A 97 12.64 7.50 7.48
C LYS A 97 12.45 8.98 7.16
N ASP A 98 12.83 9.83 8.11
CA ASP A 98 12.80 11.27 7.90
C ASP A 98 13.87 11.70 6.90
N VAL A 99 13.50 12.61 5.99
CA VAL A 99 14.42 13.15 5.00
C VAL A 99 15.10 14.38 5.61
N THR A 100 16.33 14.21 6.10
CA THR A 100 17.14 15.30 6.67
C THR A 100 17.85 16.15 5.62
N ALA A 101 17.96 15.63 4.39
CA ALA A 101 18.72 16.25 3.31
C ALA A 101 17.93 17.35 2.57
N LEU A 102 17.47 18.38 3.29
CA LEU A 102 16.71 19.50 2.76
C LEU A 102 17.49 20.81 2.91
N ASN A 103 17.53 21.63 1.85
CA ASN A 103 18.16 22.95 1.87
C ASN A 103 17.28 24.01 1.20
N LYS A 104 17.58 25.29 1.44
CA LYS A 104 16.88 26.40 0.77
C LYS A 104 17.43 26.60 -0.65
N CYS A 105 16.54 26.91 -1.58
CA CYS A 105 16.88 27.26 -2.95
C CYS A 105 17.51 28.65 -2.99
N PRO A 106 18.67 28.85 -3.63
CA PRO A 106 19.30 30.17 -3.73
C PRO A 106 18.52 31.16 -4.61
N ALA A 107 17.72 30.67 -5.57
CA ALA A 107 16.98 31.52 -6.49
C ALA A 107 15.60 31.95 -5.95
N CYS A 108 14.79 31.00 -5.48
CA CYS A 108 13.41 31.28 -5.05
C CYS A 108 13.21 31.24 -3.52
N GLY A 109 14.23 30.87 -2.74
CA GLY A 109 14.13 30.74 -1.28
C GLY A 109 13.34 29.52 -0.77
N GLY A 110 12.63 28.80 -1.64
CA GLY A 110 11.84 27.61 -1.29
C GLY A 110 12.70 26.41 -0.85
N ILE A 111 12.10 25.47 -0.12
CA ILE A 111 12.79 24.24 0.32
C ILE A 111 12.95 23.30 -0.87
N LYS A 112 14.15 22.72 -1.02
CA LYS A 112 14.46 21.69 -2.01
C LYS A 112 15.31 20.57 -1.38
N LYS A 113 15.47 19.47 -2.12
CA LYS A 113 16.40 18.40 -1.74
C LYS A 113 17.86 18.83 -1.97
N MET A 114 18.75 18.40 -1.09
CA MET A 114 20.20 18.56 -1.29
C MET A 114 20.64 17.89 -2.59
N HIS A 115 21.63 18.49 -3.26
CA HIS A 115 22.19 18.02 -4.54
C HIS A 115 21.18 17.83 -5.70
N THR A 116 19.96 18.35 -5.58
CA THR A 116 18.96 18.36 -6.67
C THR A 116 18.61 19.81 -7.03
N LEU A 117 18.30 20.04 -8.31
CA LEU A 117 17.77 21.32 -8.77
C LEU A 117 16.37 21.56 -8.19
N CYS A 118 16.03 22.83 -7.97
CA CYS A 118 14.72 23.17 -7.42
C CYS A 118 13.62 22.87 -8.45
N PRO A 119 12.58 22.08 -8.11
CA PRO A 119 11.53 21.73 -9.07
C PRO A 119 10.74 22.95 -9.54
N ASN A 120 10.52 23.93 -8.65
CA ASN A 120 9.80 25.16 -8.99
C ASN A 120 10.61 26.04 -9.96
N CYS A 121 11.89 26.29 -9.66
CA CYS A 121 12.76 27.08 -10.54
C CYS A 121 12.94 26.39 -11.90
N MET A 122 13.14 25.07 -11.91
CA MET A 122 13.29 24.31 -13.15
C MET A 122 12.04 24.42 -14.03
N GLY A 123 10.85 24.28 -13.46
CA GLY A 123 9.60 24.43 -14.23
C GLY A 123 9.43 25.83 -14.83
N ARG A 124 9.77 26.88 -14.06
CA ARG A 124 9.70 28.27 -14.54
C ARG A 124 10.69 28.53 -15.68
N VAL A 125 11.94 28.12 -15.51
CA VAL A 125 13.00 28.33 -16.52
C VAL A 125 12.73 27.48 -17.75
N GLY A 126 12.37 26.20 -17.59
CA GLY A 126 12.04 25.32 -18.71
C GLY A 126 10.91 25.87 -19.57
N GLY A 127 9.82 26.33 -18.96
CA GLY A 127 8.71 26.93 -19.69
C GLY A 127 9.02 28.28 -20.33
N MET A 128 10.02 29.02 -19.83
CA MET A 128 10.52 30.23 -20.50
C MET A 128 11.35 29.85 -21.74
N LEU A 129 12.31 28.94 -21.57
CA LEU A 129 13.18 28.47 -22.65
C LEU A 129 12.35 27.87 -23.80
N GLU A 130 11.33 27.06 -23.50
CA GLU A 130 10.46 26.47 -24.53
C GLU A 130 9.73 27.54 -25.34
N ARG A 131 9.24 28.61 -24.69
CA ARG A 131 8.61 29.75 -25.37
C ARG A 131 9.61 30.50 -26.25
N ASP A 132 10.84 30.70 -25.78
CA ASP A 132 11.89 31.38 -26.53
C ASP A 132 12.32 30.59 -27.77
N PHE A 133 12.44 29.25 -27.65
CA PHE A 133 12.71 28.37 -28.79
C PHE A 133 11.56 28.38 -29.80
N LYS A 134 10.30 28.36 -29.33
CA LYS A 134 9.13 28.43 -30.21
C LYS A 134 8.97 29.78 -30.91
N ALA A 135 9.36 30.88 -30.28
CA ALA A 135 9.29 32.22 -30.87
C ALA A 135 10.37 32.47 -31.94
N LYS A 136 11.46 31.69 -31.92
CA LYS A 136 12.55 31.75 -32.91
C LYS A 136 12.38 30.81 -34.09
N ALA A 137 11.52 29.80 -33.96
CA ALA A 137 11.17 28.86 -35.03
C ALA A 137 10.07 29.46 -35.93
#